data_AF-A0A7K7NK08-F1
#
_entry.id   AF-A0A7K7NK08-F1
#
_cell.length_a   1.000
_cell.length_b   1.000
_cell.length_c   1.000
_cell.angle_alpha   90.00
_cell.angle_beta   90.00
_cell.angle_gamma   90.00
#
_symmetry.space_group_name_H-M   'P 1'
#
loop_
_entity.id
_entity.type
_entity.pdbx_description
1 polymer ?
#
loop_
_entity_poly.entity_id
_entity_poly.type
_entity_poly.pdbx_seq_one_letter_code
_entity_poly.pdbx_strand_id
1 'polypeptide(L)' 'AAATAPGFEHMGLDGRLLRAVAELGWAAPTAIQAEAIPLALEGRDLLARARTGSGKTGAYGLPLLQHLL' A
#
# COMPACT_ATOMS: atom_id res chain seq x y z
N ALA A 1 -6.93 -20.62 -6.13
CA ALA A 1 -7.65 -19.42 -6.58
C ALA A 1 -7.04 -18.24 -5.83
N ALA A 2 -6.50 -17.23 -6.52
CA ALA A 2 -5.96 -16.06 -5.85
C ALA A 2 -7.14 -15.28 -5.26
N ALA A 3 -7.21 -15.19 -3.94
CA ALA A 3 -8.15 -14.30 -3.28
C ALA A 3 -7.92 -12.89 -3.83
N THR A 4 -8.97 -12.23 -4.29
CA THR A 4 -8.92 -10.81 -4.64
C THR A 4 -8.44 -10.05 -3.42
N ALA A 5 -7.21 -9.54 -3.46
CA ALA A 5 -6.66 -8.74 -2.40
C ALA A 5 -7.60 -7.53 -2.16
N PRO A 6 -7.86 -7.16 -0.89
CA PRO A 6 -8.72 -6.03 -0.60
C PRO A 6 -8.14 -4.75 -1.21
N GLY A 7 -9.01 -3.86 -1.70
CA GLY A 7 -8.61 -2.57 -2.29
C GLY A 7 -7.94 -1.63 -1.26
N PHE A 8 -7.36 -0.52 -1.73
CA PHE A 8 -6.66 0.44 -0.86
C PHE A 8 -7.57 0.99 0.26
N GLU A 9 -8.86 1.15 -0.01
CA GLU A 9 -9.87 1.63 0.91
C GLU A 9 -10.07 0.72 2.14
N HIS A 10 -9.64 -0.54 2.06
CA HIS A 10 -9.72 -1.50 3.15
C HIS A 10 -8.42 -1.58 4.00
N MET A 11 -7.40 -0.79 3.66
CA MET A 11 -6.09 -0.84 4.32
C MET A 11 -5.94 0.13 5.50
N GLY A 12 -6.99 0.89 5.85
CA GLY A 12 -6.93 1.85 6.96
C GLY A 12 -6.14 3.12 6.66
N LEU A 13 -6.06 3.53 5.39
CA LEU A 13 -5.41 4.76 4.96
C LEU A 13 -6.32 5.98 5.15
N ASP A 14 -5.72 7.15 5.44
CA ASP A 14 -6.39 8.44 5.47
C ASP A 14 -7.01 8.77 4.10
N GLY A 15 -8.18 9.40 4.10
CA GLY A 15 -8.90 9.75 2.88
C GLY A 15 -8.12 10.64 1.92
N ARG A 16 -7.16 11.44 2.41
CA ARG A 16 -6.22 12.22 1.56
C ARG A 16 -5.32 11.30 0.74
N LEU A 17 -4.81 10.23 1.34
CA LEU A 17 -3.98 9.25 0.65
C LEU A 17 -4.80 8.45 -0.36
N LEU A 18 -6.02 8.04 0.00
CA LEU A 18 -6.92 7.33 -0.91
C LEU A 18 -7.25 8.17 -2.16
N ARG A 19 -7.49 9.48 -1.99
CA ARG A 19 -7.68 10.40 -3.13
C ARG A 19 -6.43 10.48 -4.01
N ALA A 20 -5.26 10.67 -3.41
CA ALA A 20 -4.00 10.75 -4.16
C ALA A 20 -3.71 9.45 -4.95
N VAL A 21 -3.96 8.29 -4.35
CA VAL A 21 -3.84 6.97 -5.00
C VAL A 21 -4.78 6.88 -6.22
N ALA A 22 -6.03 7.33 -6.08
CA ALA A 22 -6.98 7.35 -7.19
C ALA A 22 -6.54 8.32 -8.32
N GLU A 23 -6.07 9.52 -7.97
CA GLU A 23 -5.56 10.51 -8.93
C GLU A 23 -4.32 10.00 -9.70
N LEU A 24 -3.47 9.20 -9.05
CA LEU A 24 -2.35 8.51 -9.68
C LEU A 24 -2.77 7.33 -10.58
N GLY A 25 -4.06 6.99 -10.62
CA GLY A 25 -4.60 5.89 -11.42
C GLY A 25 -4.29 4.51 -10.84
N TRP A 26 -3.99 4.40 -9.55
CA TRP A 26 -3.71 3.12 -8.88
C TRP A 26 -5.03 2.42 -8.52
N ALA A 27 -5.62 1.74 -9.51
CA ALA A 27 -6.94 1.14 -9.38
C ALA A 27 -7.01 0.02 -8.33
N ALA A 28 -5.92 -0.73 -8.14
CA ALA A 28 -5.82 -1.81 -7.16
C ALA A 28 -4.38 -1.92 -6.64
N PRO A 29 -4.19 -2.35 -5.39
CA PRO A 29 -2.86 -2.59 -4.85
C PRO A 29 -2.18 -3.73 -5.59
N THR A 30 -0.87 -3.60 -5.82
CA THR A 30 -0.07 -4.74 -6.28
C THR A 30 0.09 -5.75 -5.14
N ALA A 31 0.48 -7.00 -5.45
CA ALA A 31 0.66 -8.03 -4.42
C ALA A 31 1.58 -7.58 -3.27
N ILE A 32 2.71 -6.93 -3.58
CA ILE A 32 3.63 -6.44 -2.54
C ILE A 32 3.03 -5.30 -1.71
N GLN A 33 2.16 -4.48 -2.30
CA GLN A 33 1.47 -3.40 -1.58
C GLN A 33 0.40 -3.97 -0.65
N ALA A 34 -0.40 -4.91 -1.15
CA ALA A 34 -1.44 -5.57 -0.36
C ALA A 34 -0.88 -6.33 0.85
N GLU A 35 0.31 -6.91 0.72
CA GLU A 35 1.00 -7.59 1.81
C GLU A 35 1.72 -6.60 2.76
N ALA A 36 2.43 -5.60 2.23
CA ALA A 36 3.30 -4.75 3.05
C ALA A 36 2.56 -3.59 3.73
N ILE A 37 1.57 -2.98 3.08
CA ILE A 37 0.93 -1.76 3.61
C ILE A 37 0.28 -2.02 4.98
N PRO A 38 -0.58 -3.05 5.18
CA PRO A 38 -1.18 -3.30 6.49
C PRO A 38 -0.13 -3.55 7.59
N LEU A 39 0.91 -4.33 7.27
CA LEU A 39 1.98 -4.64 8.23
C LEU A 39 2.81 -3.41 8.62
N ALA A 40 3.05 -2.49 7.68
CA ALA A 40 3.77 -1.25 7.96
C ALA A 40 2.92 -0.26 8.77
N LEU A 41 1.60 -0.26 8.58
CA LEU A 41 0.67 0.54 9.38
C LEU A 41 0.58 0.05 10.82
N GLU A 42 0.78 -1.26 11.04
CA GLU A 42 0.96 -1.84 12.38
C GLU A 42 2.31 -1.47 13.03
N GLY A 43 3.17 -0.72 12.35
CA GLY A 43 4.48 -0.30 12.87
C GLY A 43 5.54 -1.41 12.88
N ARG A 44 5.35 -2.47 12.07
CA ARG A 44 6.31 -3.57 11.97
C ARG A 44 7.48 -3.23 11.04
N ASP A 45 8.66 -3.72 11.38
CA ASP A 45 9.82 -3.67 10.47
C ASP A 45 9.62 -4.61 9.27
N LEU A 46 9.86 -4.11 8.06
CA LEU A 46 9.59 -4.84 6.81
C LEU A 46 10.79 -4.92 5.87
N LEU A 47 11.09 -6.15 5.43
CA LEU A 47 11.97 -6.43 4.30
C LEU A 47 11.15 -6.92 3.10
N ALA A 48 10.91 -6.05 2.12
CA ALA A 48 10.15 -6.39 0.91
C ALA A 48 11.09 -6.80 -0.24
N ARG A 49 10.97 -8.03 -0.73
CA ARG A 49 11.69 -8.53 -1.91
C ARG A 49 10.75 -8.70 -3.10
N ALA A 50 10.92 -7.88 -4.13
CA ALA A 50 10.18 -7.98 -5.39
C ALA A 50 10.98 -7.38 -6.55
N ARG A 51 10.61 -7.69 -7.79
CA ARG A 51 11.23 -7.13 -9.01
C ARG A 51 11.03 -5.60 -9.13
N THR A 52 11.84 -4.91 -9.93
CA THR A 52 11.59 -3.49 -10.27
C THR A 52 10.23 -3.34 -10.96
N GLY A 53 9.53 -2.24 -10.69
CA GLY A 53 8.17 -2.01 -11.21
C GLY A 53 7.05 -2.73 -10.46
N SER A 54 7.35 -3.48 -9.38
CA SER A 54 6.33 -4.20 -8.61
C SER A 54 5.49 -3.33 -7.65
N GLY A 55 5.76 -2.02 -7.56
CA GLY A 55 5.05 -1.11 -6.64
C GLY A 55 5.65 -0.94 -5.25
N LYS A 56 6.90 -1.39 -5.00
CA LYS A 56 7.58 -1.26 -3.69
C LYS A 56 7.63 0.18 -3.16
N THR A 57 7.82 1.18 -4.03
CA THR A 57 7.84 2.59 -3.62
C THR A 57 6.53 3.00 -2.95
N GLY A 58 5.38 2.62 -3.53
CA GLY A 58 4.07 2.86 -2.90
C GLY A 58 3.87 2.02 -1.63
N ALA A 59 4.41 0.80 -1.61
CA ALA A 59 4.30 -0.12 -0.47
C ALA A 59 4.96 0.43 0.82
N TYR A 60 6.06 1.18 0.68
CA TYR A 60 6.71 1.88 1.79
C TYR A 60 6.23 3.33 1.97
N GLY A 61 5.97 4.03 0.86
CA GLY A 61 5.63 5.44 0.87
C GLY A 61 4.25 5.74 1.46
N LEU A 62 3.23 4.93 1.15
CA LEU A 62 1.88 5.14 1.69
C LEU A 62 1.84 5.02 3.23
N PRO A 63 2.40 3.95 3.85
CA PRO A 63 2.48 3.87 5.31
C PRO A 63 3.32 4.99 5.93
N LEU A 64 4.44 5.38 5.30
CA LEU A 64 5.28 6.47 5.81
C LEU A 64 4.49 7.78 5.84
N LEU A 65 3.80 8.12 4.75
CA LEU A 65 2.96 9.32 4.70
C LEU A 65 1.82 9.24 5.71
N GLN A 66 1.16 8.09 5.87
CA GLN A 66 0.11 7.89 6.87
C GLN A 66 0.60 8.21 8.29
N HIS A 67 1.82 7.83 8.65
CA HIS A 67 2.40 8.10 9.97
C HIS A 67 2.79 9.57 10.19
N LEU A 68 2.90 10.36 9.12
CA LEU A 68 3.19 11.80 9.20
C LEU A 68 1.92 12.68 9.24
N LEU A 69 0.76 12.12 8.91
CA LEU A 69 -0.53 12.81 8.77
C LEU A 69 -1.31 12.88 10.09
#